data_AF-A0A060JPD5-F1
#
_entry.id   AF-A0A060JPD5-F1
#
_cell.length_a   1.000
_cell.length_b   1.000
_cell.length_c   1.000
_cell.angle_alpha   90.00
_cell.angle_beta   90.00
_cell.angle_gamma   90.00
#
_symmetry.space_group_name_H-M   'P 1'
#
loop_
_entity.id
_entity.type
_entity.pdbx_description
1 polymer ?
#
loop_
_entity_poly.entity_id
_entity_poly.type
_entity_poly.pdbx_seq_one_letter_code
_entity_poly.pdbx_strand_id
1 'polypeptide(L)'
;MEAYQPQYQGSPNPVALVGVHLAKKGLSGAIACDLKRISRKKAQFRALTAAYKADYGVDFELSASATGKEPCVLAKFDDGSTAMLLDARDLALVDGNVKKFDQNLRAKMMFFF
;
A
#
# COMPACT_ATOMS: atom_id res chain seq x y z
N MET A 1 -7.14 -18.71 -30.16
CA MET A 1 -7.13 -17.33 -29.62
C MET A 1 -7.69 -17.43 -28.21
N GLU A 2 -6.82 -17.60 -27.22
CA GLU A 2 -7.24 -17.63 -25.82
C GLU A 2 -7.80 -16.26 -25.45
N ALA A 3 -9.02 -16.25 -24.91
CA ALA A 3 -9.65 -15.03 -24.42
C ALA A 3 -8.77 -14.46 -23.30
N TYR A 4 -8.40 -13.19 -23.42
CA TYR A 4 -7.73 -12.43 -22.36
C TYR A 4 -8.62 -12.48 -21.12
N GLN A 5 -8.26 -13.32 -20.15
CA GLN A 5 -8.91 -13.31 -18.85
C GLN A 5 -8.35 -12.11 -18.08
N PRO A 6 -9.18 -11.16 -17.66
CA PRO A 6 -8.71 -10.09 -16.79
C PRO A 6 -8.08 -10.75 -15.56
N GLN A 7 -6.86 -10.35 -15.22
CA GLN A 7 -6.08 -10.91 -14.10
C GLN A 7 -6.72 -10.69 -12.71
N TYR A 8 -7.92 -10.12 -12.65
CA TYR A 8 -8.66 -9.86 -11.43
C TYR A 8 -10.08 -10.44 -11.52
N GLN A 9 -10.27 -11.58 -10.87
CA GLN A 9 -11.56 -12.18 -10.58
C GLN A 9 -11.82 -12.08 -9.07
N GLY A 10 -11.64 -10.89 -8.52
CA GLY A 10 -11.88 -10.58 -7.10
C GLY A 10 -12.99 -9.55 -6.94
N SER A 11 -13.56 -9.44 -5.74
CA SER A 11 -14.60 -8.47 -5.40
C SER A 11 -14.13 -7.04 -5.76
N PRO A 12 -14.95 -6.19 -6.41
CA PRO A 12 -14.52 -4.85 -6.84
C PRO A 12 -14.27 -3.89 -5.66
N ASN A 13 -14.64 -4.29 -4.45
CA ASN A 13 -14.64 -3.41 -3.28
C ASN A 13 -13.45 -3.74 -2.36
N PRO A 14 -12.51 -2.81 -2.19
CA PRO A 14 -11.46 -2.94 -1.20
C PRO A 14 -12.06 -2.73 0.19
N VAL A 15 -11.62 -3.50 1.17
CA VAL A 15 -12.02 -3.33 2.57
C VAL A 15 -10.89 -2.73 3.40
N ALA A 16 -9.64 -2.95 3.01
CA ALA A 16 -8.50 -2.39 3.71
C ALA A 16 -7.28 -2.16 2.81
N LEU A 17 -6.38 -1.29 3.27
CA LEU A 17 -5.06 -1.06 2.72
C LEU A 17 -4.01 -1.56 3.72
N VAL A 18 -3.26 -2.59 3.37
CA VAL A 18 -2.24 -3.17 4.23
C VAL A 18 -0.87 -2.58 3.88
N GLY A 19 -0.39 -1.71 4.75
CA GLY A 19 0.94 -1.13 4.70
C GLY A 19 1.98 -2.05 5.33
N VAL A 20 2.87 -2.61 4.52
CA VAL A 20 3.96 -3.48 4.97
C VAL A 20 5.18 -2.65 5.34
N HIS A 21 5.73 -2.90 6.53
CA HIS A 21 6.98 -2.30 6.98
C HIS A 21 8.04 -3.37 7.26
N LEU A 22 9.30 -3.02 7.00
CA LEU A 22 10.44 -3.86 7.31
C LEU A 22 10.54 -4.14 8.82
N ALA A 23 10.52 -5.42 9.21
CA ALA A 23 10.61 -5.83 10.61
C ALA A 23 12.04 -5.68 11.19
N LYS A 24 13.10 -5.99 10.41
CA LYS A 24 14.51 -5.89 10.85
C LYS A 24 15.23 -4.69 10.27
N LYS A 25 15.88 -3.91 11.14
CA LYS A 25 16.79 -2.79 10.79
C LYS A 25 18.10 -3.41 10.28
N GLY A 26 18.46 -3.23 9.02
CA GLY A 26 19.76 -3.73 8.50
C GLY A 26 19.79 -4.27 7.06
N LEU A 27 18.65 -4.40 6.37
CA LEU A 27 18.64 -4.67 4.92
C LEU A 27 18.84 -3.36 4.12
N SER A 28 19.94 -2.64 4.40
CA SER A 28 20.30 -1.37 3.74
C SER A 28 20.82 -1.53 2.30
N GLY A 29 20.45 -2.61 1.61
CA GLY A 29 21.09 -3.03 0.36
C GLY A 29 20.20 -3.06 -0.89
N ALA A 30 18.88 -3.09 -0.78
CA ALA A 30 18.00 -3.03 -1.95
C ALA A 30 16.61 -2.61 -1.50
N ILE A 31 16.10 -1.51 -2.08
CA ILE A 31 14.69 -1.18 -2.27
C ILE A 31 13.74 -1.90 -1.28
N ALA A 32 13.78 -1.54 0.00
CA ALA A 32 12.98 -2.19 1.04
C ALA A 32 11.71 -1.37 1.31
N CYS A 33 10.62 -2.05 1.69
CA CYS A 33 9.38 -1.39 2.12
C CYS A 33 9.58 -0.55 3.39
N ASP A 34 9.95 0.72 3.23
CA ASP A 34 10.24 1.65 4.33
C ASP A 34 9.03 2.55 4.65
N LEU A 35 7.84 1.95 4.74
CA LEU A 35 6.61 2.65 5.15
C LEU A 35 6.76 3.31 6.54
N LYS A 36 7.74 2.86 7.33
CA LYS A 36 8.14 3.50 8.60
C LYS A 36 8.46 4.98 8.45
N ARG A 37 8.99 5.48 7.33
CA ARG A 37 9.22 6.93 7.12
C ARG A 37 7.93 7.74 7.10
N ILE A 38 6.84 7.10 6.66
CA ILE A 38 5.51 7.71 6.54
C ILE A 38 4.73 7.49 7.84
N SER A 39 4.65 6.25 8.32
CA SER A 39 3.89 5.91 9.53
C SER A 39 4.47 6.52 10.81
N ARG A 40 5.77 6.86 10.85
CA ARG A 40 6.35 7.65 11.97
C ARG A 40 5.82 9.07 12.06
N LYS A 41 5.31 9.65 10.96
CA LYS A 41 4.67 10.98 10.96
C LYS A 41 3.22 10.85 11.44
N LYS A 42 3.05 10.42 12.70
CA LYS A 42 1.77 9.96 13.28
C LYS A 42 0.58 10.87 12.97
N ALA A 43 0.72 12.19 13.11
CA ALA A 43 -0.37 13.13 12.84
C ALA A 43 -0.79 13.13 11.36
N GLN A 44 0.17 13.21 10.45
CA GLN A 44 -0.07 13.21 9.01
C GLN A 44 -0.58 11.85 8.52
N PHE A 45 -0.01 10.76 9.05
CA PHE A 45 -0.46 9.41 8.72
C PHE A 45 -1.90 9.18 9.21
N ARG A 46 -2.25 9.58 10.43
CA ARG A 46 -3.63 9.50 10.94
C ARG A 46 -4.62 10.31 10.09
N ALA A 47 -4.24 11.51 9.68
CA ALA A 47 -5.06 12.33 8.79
C ALA A 47 -5.29 11.63 7.45
N LEU A 48 -4.23 11.03 6.89
CA LEU A 48 -4.31 10.24 5.65
C LEU A 48 -5.22 9.02 5.81
N THR A 49 -5.04 8.21 6.86
CA THR A 49 -5.90 7.03 7.08
C THR A 49 -7.36 7.42 7.29
N ALA A 50 -7.62 8.53 7.98
CA ALA A 50 -8.98 9.03 8.18
C ALA A 50 -9.61 9.52 6.86
N ALA A 51 -8.84 10.24 6.03
CA ALA A 51 -9.29 10.67 4.71
C ALA A 51 -9.64 9.48 3.82
N TYR A 52 -8.81 8.44 3.79
CA TYR A 52 -9.06 7.26 2.96
C TYR A 52 -10.28 6.45 3.43
N LYS A 53 -10.50 6.38 4.75
CA LYS A 53 -11.71 5.79 5.30
C LYS A 53 -12.97 6.59 4.92
N ALA A 54 -12.89 7.92 4.90
CA ALA A 54 -14.00 8.79 4.51
C ALA A 54 -14.26 8.76 3.00
N ASP A 55 -13.21 8.80 2.18
CA ASP A 55 -13.29 8.89 0.71
C ASP A 55 -13.61 7.54 0.05
N TYR A 56 -13.03 6.46 0.55
CA TYR A 56 -13.07 5.14 -0.10
C TYR A 56 -13.61 4.02 0.79
N GLY A 57 -13.93 4.29 2.06
CA GLY A 57 -14.41 3.26 2.99
C GLY A 57 -13.35 2.24 3.42
N VAL A 58 -12.07 2.48 3.10
CA VAL A 58 -10.98 1.53 3.39
C VAL A 58 -10.26 1.87 4.70
N ASP A 59 -10.02 0.86 5.51
CA ASP A 59 -9.17 0.99 6.71
C ASP A 59 -7.69 0.76 6.37
N PHE A 60 -6.79 1.36 7.13
CA PHE A 60 -5.35 1.12 6.98
C PHE A 60 -4.84 0.16 8.06
N GLU A 61 -4.29 -0.96 7.62
CA GLU A 61 -3.65 -1.95 8.48
C GLU A 61 -2.13 -1.88 8.31
N LEU A 62 -1.36 -2.06 9.39
CA LEU A 62 0.10 -2.11 9.33
C LEU A 62 0.56 -3.54 9.60
N SER A 63 1.28 -4.13 8.65
CA SER A 63 1.86 -5.47 8.80
C SER A 63 3.39 -5.40 8.78
N ALA A 64 4.04 -6.26 9.57
CA ALA A 64 5.49 -6.35 9.62
C ALA A 64 5.95 -7.53 8.76
N SER A 65 6.81 -7.28 7.76
CA SER A 65 7.42 -8.35 6.97
C SER A 65 8.88 -8.55 7.37
N ALA A 66 9.23 -9.80 7.67
CA ALA A 66 10.59 -10.20 8.06
C ALA A 66 11.56 -10.23 6.88
N THR A 67 11.07 -10.44 5.65
CA THR A 67 11.88 -10.56 4.44
C THR A 67 12.04 -9.24 3.70
N GLY A 68 11.21 -8.24 3.98
CA GLY A 68 11.23 -6.97 3.25
C GLY A 68 10.86 -7.09 1.78
N LYS A 69 10.48 -8.28 1.33
CA LYS A 69 10.01 -8.53 -0.02
C LYS A 69 8.66 -7.88 -0.19
N GLU A 70 8.53 -7.20 -1.32
CA GLU A 70 7.30 -6.70 -1.90
C GLU A 70 6.16 -7.68 -1.72
N PRO A 71 4.92 -7.21 -1.60
CA PRO A 71 4.44 -5.83 -1.81
C PRO A 71 4.48 -4.93 -0.56
N CYS A 72 4.64 -3.61 -0.77
CA CYS A 72 4.80 -2.65 0.34
C CYS A 72 3.50 -1.99 0.78
N VAL A 73 2.57 -1.76 -0.15
CA VAL A 73 1.18 -1.45 0.17
C VAL A 73 0.30 -2.36 -0.66
N LEU A 74 -0.63 -3.03 0.02
CA LEU A 74 -1.59 -3.95 -0.56
C LEU A 74 -3.00 -3.38 -0.42
N ALA A 75 -3.85 -3.54 -1.42
CA ALA A 75 -5.30 -3.50 -1.21
C ALA A 75 -5.77 -4.89 -0.83
N LYS A 76 -6.54 -5.01 0.25
CA LYS A 76 -7.24 -6.21 0.68
C LYS A 76 -8.71 -6.05 0.33
N PHE A 77 -9.24 -7.06 -0.33
CA PHE A 77 -10.62 -7.10 -0.79
C PHE A 77 -11.46 -8.00 0.12
N ASP A 78 -12.78 -7.86 0.03
CA ASP A 78 -13.74 -8.59 0.88
C ASP A 78 -13.67 -10.12 0.69
N ASP A 79 -13.31 -10.57 -0.51
CA ASP A 79 -13.09 -11.99 -0.84
C ASP A 79 -11.79 -12.57 -0.24
N GLY A 80 -11.02 -11.75 0.49
CA GLY A 80 -9.74 -12.12 1.08
C GLY A 80 -8.56 -12.02 0.11
N SER A 81 -8.81 -11.65 -1.16
CA SER A 81 -7.77 -11.42 -2.14
C SER A 81 -6.97 -10.16 -1.78
N THR A 82 -5.72 -10.10 -2.22
CA THR A 82 -4.87 -8.91 -2.06
C THR A 82 -4.23 -8.47 -3.37
N ALA A 83 -4.29 -7.17 -3.69
CA ALA A 83 -3.59 -6.55 -4.82
C ALA A 83 -2.39 -5.77 -4.33
N MET A 84 -1.27 -5.83 -5.06
CA MET A 84 -0.18 -4.88 -4.86
C MET A 84 -0.55 -3.51 -5.43
N LEU A 85 -0.52 -2.47 -4.58
CA LEU A 85 -0.69 -1.08 -5.00
C LEU A 85 0.65 -0.36 -5.16
N LEU A 86 1.51 -0.48 -4.14
CA LEU A 86 2.82 0.17 -4.14
C LEU A 86 3.92 -0.84 -3.87
N ASP A 87 4.92 -0.80 -4.74
CA ASP A 87 6.16 -1.53 -4.57
C ASP A 87 7.22 -0.65 -3.87
N ALA A 88 8.39 -1.24 -3.62
CA ALA A 88 9.41 -0.57 -2.86
C ALA A 88 10.06 0.61 -3.63
N ARG A 89 10.02 0.62 -4.97
CA ARG A 89 10.49 1.72 -5.81
C ARG A 89 9.55 2.90 -5.71
N ASP A 90 8.24 2.66 -5.74
CA ASP A 90 7.24 3.70 -5.49
C ASP A 90 7.47 4.36 -4.12
N LEU A 91 7.75 3.56 -3.08
CA LEU A 91 8.11 4.08 -1.76
C LEU A 91 9.45 4.81 -1.71
N ALA A 92 10.44 4.36 -2.47
CA ALA A 92 11.71 5.06 -2.61
C ALA A 92 11.55 6.42 -3.31
N LEU A 93 10.67 6.52 -4.32
CA LEU A 93 10.39 7.77 -5.06
C LEU A 93 9.69 8.82 -4.21
N VAL A 94 8.83 8.41 -3.28
CA VAL A 94 8.16 9.35 -2.36
C VAL A 94 9.07 9.78 -1.20
N ASP A 95 10.12 9.03 -0.90
CA ASP A 95 11.15 9.31 0.12
C ASP A 95 10.59 9.84 1.46
N GLY A 96 9.52 9.21 1.96
CA GLY A 96 8.89 9.62 3.21
C GLY A 96 8.10 10.93 3.17
N ASN A 97 7.87 11.52 2.00
CA ASN A 97 6.96 12.64 1.81
C ASN A 97 5.51 12.14 1.77
N VAL A 98 4.74 12.46 2.81
CA VAL A 98 3.34 11.98 2.97
C VAL A 98 2.44 12.51 1.86
N LYS A 99 2.66 13.73 1.37
CA LYS A 99 1.85 14.31 0.28
C LYS A 99 2.10 13.57 -1.04
N LYS A 100 3.37 13.28 -1.36
CA LYS A 100 3.71 12.49 -2.56
C LYS A 100 3.20 11.05 -2.45
N PHE A 101 3.27 10.47 -1.25
CA PHE A 101 2.70 9.16 -0.99
C PHE A 101 1.19 9.12 -1.19
N ASP A 102 0.46 10.10 -0.65
CA ASP A 102 -0.98 10.24 -0.85
C ASP A 102 -1.31 10.31 -2.36
N GLN A 103 -0.63 11.19 -3.09
CA GLN A 103 -0.84 11.35 -4.54
C GLN A 103 -0.56 10.06 -5.31
N ASN A 104 0.55 9.38 -5.03
CA ASN A 104 0.89 8.13 -5.72
C ASN A 104 -0.14 7.03 -5.37
N LEU A 105 -0.48 6.90 -4.09
CA LEU A 105 -1.44 5.90 -3.64
C LEU A 105 -2.84 6.13 -4.25
N ARG A 106 -3.34 7.37 -4.27
CA ARG A 106 -4.61 7.71 -4.96
C ARG A 106 -4.56 7.39 -6.45
N ALA A 107 -3.45 7.74 -7.12
CA ALA A 107 -3.29 7.46 -8.54
C ALA A 107 -3.31 5.96 -8.84
N LYS A 108 -2.67 5.13 -8.00
CA LYS A 108 -2.73 3.67 -8.13
C LYS A 108 -4.13 3.14 -7.83
N MET A 109 -4.79 3.63 -6.78
CA MET A 109 -6.15 3.22 -6.43
C MET A 109 -7.16 3.49 -7.56
N MET A 110 -7.00 4.57 -8.33
CA MET A 110 -7.83 4.83 -9.53
C MET A 110 -7.71 3.77 -10.63
N PHE A 111 -6.66 2.94 -10.63
CA PHE A 111 -6.56 1.81 -11.56
C PHE A 111 -7.23 0.54 -11.03
N PHE A 112 -7.54 0.47 -9.74
CA PHE A 112 -8.11 -0.70 -9.08
C PHE A 112 -9.58 -0.51 -8.65
N PHE A 113 -10.06 0.74 -8.55
CA PHE A 113 -11.45 1.15 -8.23
C PHE A 113 -11.98 2.10 -9.28
#